data_AF-A0A3D4Q680-F1
#
_entry.id   AF-A0A3D4Q680-F1
#
_cell.length_a   1.000
_cell.length_b   1.000
_cell.length_c   1.000
_cell.angle_alpha   90.00
_cell.angle_beta   90.00
_cell.angle_gamma   90.00
#
_symmetry.space_group_name_H-M   'P 1'
#
loop_
_entity.id
_entity.type
_entity.pdbx_description
1 polymer ?
#
loop_
_entity_poly.entity_id
_entity_poly.type
_entity_poly.pdbx_seq_one_letter_code
_entity_poly.pdbx_strand_id
1 'polypeptide(L)'
;MEAPVSLMIILLTFPVGFLVFLMVSLSRKKRQATLLFTQGIEYIKLLRSLLTCVQQHRGLTTGFINGNIGAKPDIEKIAIKIKRIMGELDETGGWIRNNVKWSSLVDHWTRLGMTYLQGDADKNFKQHNILIANLLYLIDDVADVHHLSKITGDAMDTDWRYLLSIAEYIGQARALGTGVAAKGECSSVLRIQLNHLRNKIASSVDASWPDKSRFEIQQLLRCIETQLIVDHPSIQAGDYFKLATRCIEHVLDQFDRQIDRLQYYRN
;
A
#
# COMPACT_ATOMS: atom_id res chain seq x y z
N MET A 1 -54.92 28.72 40.66
CA MET A 1 -54.85 28.86 39.20
C MET A 1 -54.34 27.55 38.65
N GLU A 2 -55.20 26.74 38.06
CA GLU A 2 -54.75 25.50 37.41
C GLU A 2 -54.00 25.87 36.13
N ALA A 3 -52.81 25.28 35.93
CA ALA A 3 -52.11 25.44 34.67
C ALA A 3 -53.00 24.85 33.56
N PRO A 4 -53.19 25.56 32.43
CA PRO A 4 -54.02 25.03 31.35
C PRO A 4 -53.41 23.71 30.86
N VAL A 5 -54.25 22.68 30.73
CA VAL A 5 -53.84 21.30 30.34
C VAL A 5 -52.99 21.29 29.05
N SER A 6 -53.22 22.24 28.15
CA SER A 6 -52.41 22.46 26.94
C SER A 6 -50.94 22.76 27.23
N LEU A 7 -50.65 23.54 28.28
CA LEU A 7 -49.28 23.85 28.69
C LEU A 7 -48.56 22.59 29.22
N MET A 8 -49.26 21.74 29.96
CA MET A 8 -48.70 20.48 30.46
C MET A 8 -48.43 19.48 29.33
N ILE A 9 -49.31 19.41 28.33
CA ILE A 9 -49.12 18.57 27.14
C ILE A 9 -47.90 19.04 26.34
N ILE A 10 -47.73 20.35 26.12
CA ILE A 10 -46.58 20.90 25.40
C ILE A 10 -45.27 20.64 26.17
N LEU A 11 -45.28 20.84 27.48
CA LEU A 11 -44.12 20.62 28.35
C LEU A 11 -43.65 19.16 28.35
N LEU A 12 -44.55 18.20 28.16
CA LEU A 12 -44.22 16.77 28.06
C LEU A 12 -43.85 16.33 26.63
N THR A 13 -44.58 16.80 25.63
CA THR A 13 -44.39 16.36 24.23
C THR A 13 -43.12 16.93 23.60
N PHE A 14 -42.74 18.17 23.91
CA PHE A 14 -41.58 18.81 23.32
C PHE A 14 -40.25 18.14 23.73
N PRO A 15 -39.96 17.87 25.02
CA PRO A 15 -38.73 17.18 25.42
C PRO A 15 -38.67 15.74 24.89
N VAL A 16 -39.80 15.03 24.86
CA VAL A 16 -39.87 13.67 24.30
C VAL A 16 -39.59 13.70 22.79
N GLY A 17 -40.21 14.62 22.05
CA GLY A 17 -39.93 14.81 20.63
C GLY A 17 -38.48 15.18 20.34
N PHE A 18 -37.88 16.06 21.16
CA PHE A 18 -36.47 16.44 21.07
C PHE A 18 -35.54 15.25 21.36
N LEU A 19 -35.82 14.45 22.39
CA LEU A 19 -35.06 13.25 22.72
C LEU A 19 -35.13 12.20 21.60
N VAL A 20 -36.32 11.97 21.02
CA VAL A 20 -36.49 11.08 19.87
C VAL A 20 -35.72 11.59 18.66
N PHE A 21 -35.81 12.89 18.36
CA PHE A 21 -35.02 13.51 17.28
C PHE A 21 -33.51 13.33 17.50
N LEU A 22 -33.02 13.56 18.72
CA LEU A 22 -31.62 13.37 19.08
C LEU A 22 -31.20 11.90 18.90
N MET A 23 -31.98 10.94 19.40
CA MET A 23 -31.70 9.51 19.24
C MET A 23 -31.64 9.10 17.77
N VAL A 24 -32.59 9.55 16.94
CA VAL A 24 -32.62 9.25 15.50
C VAL A 24 -31.41 9.88 14.80
N SER A 25 -31.09 11.14 15.11
CA SER A 25 -29.94 11.85 14.53
C SER A 25 -28.62 11.16 14.88
N LEU A 26 -28.41 10.80 16.15
CA LEU A 26 -27.22 10.08 16.61
C LEU A 26 -27.13 8.68 15.99
N SER A 27 -28.24 7.96 15.90
CA SER A 27 -28.28 6.63 15.27
C SER A 27 -27.95 6.70 13.78
N ARG A 28 -28.47 7.70 13.05
CA ARG A 28 -28.14 7.94 11.64
C ARG A 28 -26.67 8.28 11.45
N LYS A 29 -26.12 9.20 12.27
CA LYS A 29 -24.69 9.55 12.25
C LYS A 29 -23.81 8.34 12.52
N LYS A 30 -24.14 7.54 13.54
CA LYS A 30 -23.40 6.31 13.86
C LYS A 30 -23.42 5.33 12.69
N ARG A 31 -24.60 5.06 12.11
CA ARG A 31 -24.74 4.18 10.95
C ARG A 31 -23.92 4.67 9.76
N GLN A 32 -23.98 5.96 9.44
CA GLN A 32 -23.21 6.54 8.34
C GLN A 32 -21.70 6.43 8.58
N ALA A 33 -21.25 6.68 9.82
CA ALA A 33 -19.86 6.53 10.20
C ALA A 33 -19.37 5.08 10.13
N THR A 34 -20.22 4.09 10.39
CA THR A 34 -19.90 2.67 10.19
C THR A 34 -19.80 2.33 8.71
N LEU A 35 -20.77 2.76 7.89
CA LEU A 35 -20.75 2.51 6.45
C LEU A 35 -19.51 3.12 5.77
N LEU A 36 -19.20 4.37 6.10
CA LEU A 36 -18.03 5.06 5.58
C LEU A 36 -16.74 4.34 6.00
N PHE A 37 -16.66 3.89 7.25
CA PHE A 37 -15.52 3.13 7.74
C PHE A 37 -15.33 1.80 6.99
N THR A 38 -16.39 1.00 6.86
CA THR A 38 -16.35 -0.29 6.16
C THR A 38 -15.93 -0.12 4.70
N GLN A 39 -16.47 0.89 4.01
CA GLN A 39 -16.09 1.21 2.64
C GLN A 39 -14.61 1.62 2.55
N GLY A 40 -14.12 2.40 3.50
CA GLY A 40 -12.70 2.75 3.58
C GLY A 40 -11.79 1.53 3.71
N ILE A 41 -12.16 0.55 4.55
CA ILE A 41 -11.41 -0.70 4.70
C ILE A 41 -11.36 -1.48 3.38
N GLU A 42 -12.47 -1.55 2.66
CA GLU A 42 -12.53 -2.20 1.34
C GLU A 42 -11.58 -1.52 0.34
N TYR A 43 -11.63 -0.19 0.25
CA TYR A 43 -10.72 0.58 -0.59
C TYR A 43 -9.25 0.36 -0.22
N ILE A 44 -8.90 0.40 1.05
CA ILE A 44 -7.51 0.17 1.49
C ILE A 44 -7.02 -1.23 1.09
N LYS A 45 -7.85 -2.27 1.28
CA LYS A 45 -7.48 -3.64 0.92
C LYS A 45 -7.21 -3.79 -0.58
N LEU A 46 -8.06 -3.20 -1.41
CA LEU A 46 -7.89 -3.18 -2.87
C LEU A 46 -6.69 -2.34 -3.31
N LEU A 47 -6.53 -1.12 -2.78
CA LEU A 47 -5.41 -0.23 -3.14
C LEU A 47 -4.06 -0.79 -2.68
N ARG A 48 -3.98 -1.45 -1.52
CA ARG A 48 -2.77 -2.16 -1.08
C ARG A 48 -2.47 -3.33 -2.01
N SER A 49 -3.48 -4.08 -2.45
CA SER A 49 -3.29 -5.16 -3.43
C SER A 49 -2.78 -4.63 -4.77
N LEU A 50 -3.31 -3.48 -5.22
CA LEU A 50 -2.83 -2.78 -6.40
C LEU A 50 -1.37 -2.33 -6.25
N LEU A 51 -1.03 -1.75 -5.10
CA LEU A 51 0.33 -1.31 -4.76
C LEU A 51 1.33 -2.45 -4.90
N THR A 52 1.03 -3.61 -4.31
CA THR A 52 1.86 -4.81 -4.42
C THR A 52 2.08 -5.21 -5.88
N CYS A 53 1.00 -5.23 -6.67
CA CYS A 53 1.09 -5.64 -8.07
C CYS A 53 1.89 -4.64 -8.92
N VAL A 54 1.70 -3.34 -8.73
CA VAL A 54 2.46 -2.29 -9.45
C VAL A 54 3.93 -2.31 -9.05
N GLN A 55 4.25 -2.49 -7.76
CA GLN A 55 5.62 -2.67 -7.29
C GLN A 55 6.28 -3.92 -7.88
N GLN A 56 5.51 -5.01 -8.02
CA GLN A 56 5.99 -6.25 -8.63
C GLN A 56 6.24 -6.06 -10.13
N HIS A 57 5.33 -5.39 -10.83
CA HIS A 57 5.49 -5.03 -12.23
C HIS A 57 6.74 -4.17 -12.46
N ARG A 58 6.99 -3.15 -11.62
CA ARG A 58 8.23 -2.36 -11.65
C ARG A 58 9.48 -3.24 -11.57
N GLY A 59 9.53 -4.15 -10.61
CA GLY A 59 10.69 -5.02 -10.41
C GLY A 59 10.92 -6.00 -11.57
N LEU A 60 9.85 -6.64 -12.05
CA LEU A 60 9.92 -7.59 -13.16
C LEU A 60 10.32 -6.90 -14.47
N THR A 61 9.70 -5.76 -14.80
CA THR A 61 10.04 -4.99 -16.00
C THR A 61 11.46 -4.44 -15.95
N THR A 62 11.92 -3.97 -14.79
CA THR A 62 13.32 -3.54 -14.62
C THR A 62 14.30 -4.70 -14.84
N GLY A 63 14.00 -5.89 -14.30
CA GLY A 63 14.79 -7.09 -14.54
C GLY A 63 14.79 -7.50 -16.03
N PHE A 64 13.63 -7.49 -16.68
CA PHE A 64 13.48 -7.83 -18.08
C PHE A 64 14.31 -6.93 -19.00
N ILE A 65 14.21 -5.61 -18.82
CA ILE A 65 14.99 -4.63 -19.61
C ILE A 65 16.49 -4.84 -19.44
N ASN A 66 16.93 -5.25 -18.24
CA ASN A 66 18.34 -5.50 -17.93
C ASN A 66 18.80 -6.93 -18.27
N GLY A 67 18.01 -7.73 -18.99
CA GLY A 67 18.43 -9.02 -19.54
C GLY A 67 17.77 -10.26 -18.94
N ASN A 68 16.93 -10.13 -17.90
CA ASN A 68 16.16 -11.26 -17.36
C ASN A 68 14.90 -11.54 -18.22
N ILE A 69 15.10 -12.04 -19.44
CA ILE A 69 14.02 -12.30 -20.40
C ILE A 69 12.96 -13.28 -19.86
N GLY A 70 13.37 -14.20 -18.99
CA GLY A 70 12.49 -15.15 -18.31
C GLY A 70 11.39 -14.51 -17.45
N ALA A 71 11.49 -13.21 -17.13
CA ALA A 71 10.46 -12.49 -16.37
C ALA A 71 9.19 -12.18 -17.17
N LYS A 72 9.21 -12.28 -18.52
CA LYS A 72 8.09 -11.87 -19.38
C LYS A 72 6.74 -12.52 -19.03
N PRO A 73 6.63 -13.85 -18.81
CA PRO A 73 5.36 -14.46 -18.45
C PRO A 73 4.79 -13.92 -17.13
N ASP A 74 5.65 -13.57 -16.17
CA ASP A 74 5.23 -13.02 -14.89
C ASP A 74 4.81 -11.55 -14.99
N ILE A 75 5.41 -10.78 -15.91
CA ILE A 75 4.96 -9.41 -16.27
C ILE A 75 3.53 -9.46 -16.82
N GLU A 76 3.25 -10.38 -17.74
CA GLU A 76 1.93 -10.52 -18.35
C GLU A 76 0.87 -10.94 -17.31
N LYS A 77 1.21 -11.91 -16.44
CA LYS A 77 0.34 -12.32 -15.33
C LYS A 77 0.04 -11.18 -14.36
N ILE A 78 1.04 -10.38 -13.99
CA ILE A 78 0.82 -9.29 -13.04
C ILE A 78 0.02 -8.15 -13.68
N ALA A 79 0.21 -7.86 -14.97
CA ALA A 79 -0.59 -6.87 -15.70
C ALA A 79 -2.08 -7.23 -15.73
N ILE A 80 -2.41 -8.52 -15.91
CA ILE A 80 -3.80 -9.01 -15.82
C ILE A 80 -4.37 -8.79 -14.42
N LYS A 81 -3.59 -9.10 -13.36
CA LYS A 81 -4.02 -8.86 -11.97
C LYS A 81 -4.25 -7.38 -11.70
N ILE A 82 -3.38 -6.50 -12.17
CA ILE A 82 -3.54 -5.04 -12.03
C ILE A 82 -4.84 -4.59 -12.70
N LYS A 83 -5.09 -5.01 -13.95
CA LYS A 83 -6.32 -4.69 -14.68
C LYS A 83 -7.57 -5.14 -13.92
N ARG A 84 -7.55 -6.35 -13.34
CA ARG A 84 -8.67 -6.86 -12.53
C ARG A 84 -8.92 -6.00 -11.30
N ILE A 85 -7.87 -5.70 -10.52
CA ILE A 85 -8.00 -4.90 -9.28
C ILE A 85 -8.47 -3.48 -9.59
N MET A 86 -8.00 -2.88 -10.69
CA MET A 86 -8.48 -1.57 -11.14
C MET A 86 -9.98 -1.61 -11.50
N GLY A 87 -10.44 -2.67 -12.18
CA GLY A 87 -11.87 -2.87 -12.46
C GLY A 87 -12.70 -3.03 -11.19
N GLU A 88 -12.22 -3.82 -10.22
CA GLU A 88 -12.86 -3.97 -8.91
C GLU A 88 -12.98 -2.63 -8.17
N LEU A 89 -11.91 -1.82 -8.16
CA LEU A 89 -11.92 -0.48 -7.58
C LEU A 89 -12.97 0.42 -8.25
N ASP A 90 -13.08 0.40 -9.58
CA ASP A 90 -14.10 1.17 -10.30
C ASP A 90 -15.55 0.73 -9.96
N GLU A 91 -15.74 -0.54 -9.59
CA GLU A 91 -17.03 -1.12 -9.20
C GLU A 91 -17.39 -0.88 -7.72
N THR A 92 -16.42 -0.85 -6.80
CA THR A 92 -16.62 -0.67 -5.34
C THR A 92 -17.24 0.68 -4.94
N GLY A 93 -17.44 1.63 -5.87
CA GLY A 93 -18.45 2.68 -5.71
C GLY A 93 -18.02 4.11 -6.04
N GLY A 94 -18.81 5.07 -5.56
CA GLY A 94 -18.80 6.45 -6.06
C GLY A 94 -17.61 7.33 -5.63
N TRP A 95 -17.02 7.13 -4.46
CA TRP A 95 -15.94 8.03 -4.02
C TRP A 95 -14.70 7.86 -4.89
N ILE A 96 -14.24 6.62 -5.08
CA ILE A 96 -13.04 6.32 -5.88
C ILE A 96 -13.26 6.65 -7.36
N ARG A 97 -14.43 6.31 -7.92
CA ARG A 97 -14.79 6.59 -9.31
C ARG A 97 -14.78 8.09 -9.64
N ASN A 98 -15.17 8.93 -8.69
CA ASN A 98 -15.18 10.39 -8.86
C ASN A 98 -13.89 11.06 -8.38
N ASN A 99 -12.90 10.29 -7.90
CA ASN A 99 -11.66 10.84 -7.38
C ASN A 99 -10.67 11.16 -8.52
N VAL A 100 -10.27 12.42 -8.62
CA VAL A 100 -9.35 12.89 -9.67
C VAL A 100 -7.96 12.24 -9.59
N LYS A 101 -7.45 11.96 -8.38
CA LYS A 101 -6.17 11.25 -8.21
C LYS A 101 -6.26 9.81 -8.71
N TRP A 102 -7.40 9.13 -8.47
CA TRP A 102 -7.64 7.79 -9.01
C TRP A 102 -7.66 7.78 -10.54
N SER A 103 -8.46 8.66 -11.17
CA SER A 103 -8.48 8.79 -12.64
C SER A 103 -7.08 9.07 -13.21
N SER A 104 -6.32 9.97 -12.57
CA SER A 104 -4.94 10.28 -12.98
C SER A 104 -3.99 9.07 -12.86
N LEU A 105 -4.16 8.24 -11.83
CA LEU A 105 -3.39 7.00 -11.63
C LEU A 105 -3.70 5.96 -12.71
N VAL A 106 -4.98 5.76 -13.04
CA VAL A 106 -5.41 4.84 -14.11
C VAL A 106 -4.86 5.28 -15.46
N ASP A 107 -4.91 6.57 -15.75
CA ASP A 107 -4.36 7.15 -16.98
C ASP A 107 -2.83 6.97 -17.06
N HIS A 108 -2.12 7.22 -15.96
CA HIS A 108 -0.67 7.03 -15.90
C HIS A 108 -0.30 5.56 -16.09
N TRP A 109 -0.99 4.64 -15.42
CA TRP A 109 -0.77 3.21 -15.58
C TRP A 109 -1.01 2.73 -17.02
N THR A 110 -2.08 3.18 -17.67
CA THR A 110 -2.41 2.80 -19.06
C THR A 110 -1.27 3.11 -20.03
N ARG A 111 -0.58 4.25 -19.84
CA ARG A 111 0.60 4.60 -20.64
C ARG A 111 1.86 3.83 -20.21
N LEU A 112 2.01 3.59 -18.92
CA LEU A 112 3.22 3.00 -18.33
C LEU A 112 3.31 1.48 -18.52
N GLY A 113 2.20 0.74 -18.46
CA GLY A 113 2.16 -0.72 -18.35
C GLY A 113 2.93 -1.47 -19.44
N MET A 114 3.04 -0.89 -20.65
CA MET A 114 3.79 -1.46 -21.77
C MET A 114 5.08 -0.71 -22.11
N THR A 115 5.43 0.36 -21.38
CA THR A 115 6.60 1.21 -21.67
C THR A 115 7.92 0.44 -21.59
N TYR A 116 7.98 -0.64 -20.80
CA TYR A 116 9.19 -1.47 -20.67
C TYR A 116 9.66 -2.08 -22.01
N LEU A 117 8.77 -2.23 -22.98
CA LEU A 117 9.12 -2.70 -24.34
C LEU A 117 10.03 -1.73 -25.09
N GLN A 118 10.11 -0.46 -24.65
CA GLN A 118 11.00 0.55 -25.23
C GLN A 118 12.46 0.40 -24.76
N GLY A 119 12.73 -0.43 -23.74
CA GLY A 119 14.09 -0.77 -23.31
C GLY A 119 14.80 0.27 -22.43
N ASP A 120 14.12 1.35 -22.01
CA ASP A 120 14.71 2.35 -21.10
C ASP A 120 14.42 2.01 -19.63
N ALA A 121 15.39 1.36 -18.97
CA ALA A 121 15.25 0.91 -17.58
C ALA A 121 15.10 2.07 -16.58
N ASP A 122 15.85 3.16 -16.77
CA ASP A 122 15.85 4.31 -15.85
C ASP A 122 14.52 5.05 -15.92
N LYS A 123 14.04 5.32 -17.15
CA LYS A 123 12.72 5.92 -17.36
C LYS A 123 11.60 5.02 -16.83
N ASN A 124 11.65 3.71 -17.12
CA ASN A 124 10.66 2.75 -16.62
C ASN A 124 10.61 2.77 -15.08
N PHE A 125 11.77 2.70 -14.42
CA PHE A 125 11.87 2.72 -12.97
C PHE A 125 11.34 4.03 -12.37
N LYS A 126 11.78 5.18 -12.88
CA LYS A 126 11.34 6.50 -12.42
C LYS A 126 9.83 6.71 -12.55
N GLN A 127 9.25 6.32 -13.70
CA GLN A 127 7.81 6.47 -13.92
C GLN A 127 6.98 5.57 -12.98
N HIS A 128 7.44 4.35 -12.70
CA HIS A 128 6.80 3.51 -11.71
C HIS A 128 6.91 4.09 -10.29
N ASN A 129 8.05 4.68 -9.92
CA ASN A 129 8.19 5.32 -8.60
C ASN A 129 7.20 6.49 -8.43
N ILE A 130 6.99 7.29 -9.47
CA ILE A 130 5.99 8.37 -9.46
C ILE A 130 4.58 7.79 -9.30
N LEU A 131 4.24 6.75 -10.08
CA LEU A 131 2.93 6.10 -9.98
C LEU A 131 2.69 5.53 -8.57
N ILE A 132 3.68 4.85 -8.00
CA ILE A 132 3.60 4.25 -6.67
C ILE A 132 3.48 5.32 -5.57
N ALA A 133 4.24 6.42 -5.66
CA ALA A 133 4.11 7.53 -4.74
C ALA A 133 2.68 8.13 -4.76
N ASN A 134 2.12 8.34 -5.96
CA ASN A 134 0.75 8.82 -6.12
C ASN A 134 -0.29 7.83 -5.57
N LEU A 135 -0.04 6.52 -5.70
CA LEU A 135 -0.90 5.49 -5.14
C LEU A 135 -0.85 5.49 -3.60
N LEU A 136 0.33 5.66 -3.00
CA LEU A 136 0.48 5.82 -1.55
C LEU A 136 -0.25 7.07 -1.04
N TYR A 137 -0.17 8.20 -1.76
CA TYR A 137 -0.95 9.39 -1.42
C TYR A 137 -2.46 9.17 -1.51
N LEU A 138 -2.94 8.40 -2.50
CA LEU A 138 -4.36 8.05 -2.59
C LEU A 138 -4.81 7.14 -1.43
N ILE A 139 -3.96 6.21 -0.99
CA ILE A 139 -4.24 5.37 0.18
C ILE A 139 -4.39 6.24 1.44
N ASP A 140 -3.55 7.26 1.60
CA ASP A 140 -3.63 8.19 2.73
C ASP A 140 -4.92 9.04 2.69
N ASP A 141 -5.26 9.59 1.52
CA ASP A 141 -6.53 10.31 1.31
C ASP A 141 -7.74 9.44 1.67
N VAL A 142 -7.75 8.16 1.23
CA VAL A 142 -8.82 7.21 1.58
C VAL A 142 -8.89 7.06 3.09
N ALA A 143 -7.76 6.89 3.75
CA ALA A 143 -7.71 6.70 5.18
C ALA A 143 -8.25 7.90 5.97
N ASP A 144 -7.93 9.12 5.54
CA ASP A 144 -8.41 10.33 6.18
C ASP A 144 -9.90 10.56 5.95
N VAL A 145 -10.36 10.48 4.70
CA VAL A 145 -11.76 10.67 4.31
C VAL A 145 -12.67 9.64 4.98
N HIS A 146 -12.21 8.40 5.12
CA HIS A 146 -12.99 7.31 5.71
C HIS A 146 -12.72 7.10 7.22
N HIS A 147 -11.98 8.03 7.84
CA HIS A 147 -11.71 8.06 9.28
C HIS A 147 -11.00 6.82 9.83
N LEU A 148 -10.07 6.27 9.04
CA LEU A 148 -9.22 5.12 9.38
C LEU A 148 -7.96 5.56 10.15
N SER A 149 -7.64 6.85 10.14
CA SER A 149 -6.49 7.46 10.84
C SER A 149 -6.64 7.51 12.37
N LYS A 150 -7.87 7.35 12.90
CA LYS A 150 -8.20 7.64 14.31
C LYS A 150 -8.24 6.43 15.25
N ILE A 151 -7.87 5.24 14.79
CA ILE A 151 -7.94 4.02 15.61
C ILE A 151 -6.53 3.61 16.03
N THR A 152 -5.87 4.48 16.79
CA THR A 152 -4.67 4.12 17.56
C THR A 152 -5.10 4.03 19.02
N GLY A 153 -5.67 2.87 19.39
CA GLY A 153 -6.04 2.57 20.77
C GLY A 153 -4.85 2.16 21.63
N ASP A 154 -3.79 1.61 21.01
CA ASP A 154 -2.58 1.16 21.70
C ASP A 154 -1.33 1.85 21.15
N ALA A 155 -0.48 2.30 22.07
CA ALA A 155 0.80 2.96 21.80
C ALA A 155 1.89 2.01 21.24
N MET A 156 1.55 0.73 20.97
CA MET A 156 2.50 -0.33 20.62
C MET A 156 2.42 -0.85 19.18
N ASP A 157 1.41 -0.46 18.40
CA ASP A 157 1.30 -0.91 17.00
C ASP A 157 1.97 0.12 16.05
N THR A 158 2.98 -0.32 15.29
CA THR A 158 3.58 0.43 14.18
C THR A 158 2.47 0.94 13.25
N ASP A 159 2.42 2.24 12.92
CA ASP A 159 1.41 2.77 12.00
C ASP A 159 1.38 1.96 10.69
N TRP A 160 0.22 1.38 10.35
CA TRP A 160 0.06 0.59 9.12
C TRP A 160 0.50 1.37 7.87
N ARG A 161 0.40 2.70 7.87
CA ARG A 161 0.89 3.55 6.76
C ARG A 161 2.40 3.47 6.64
N TYR A 162 3.10 3.42 7.77
CA TYR A 162 4.54 3.27 7.80
C TYR A 162 4.95 1.91 7.24
N LEU A 163 4.19 0.84 7.50
CA LEU A 163 4.44 -0.47 6.88
C LEU A 163 4.42 -0.41 5.35
N LEU A 164 3.50 0.35 4.73
CA LEU A 164 3.50 0.54 3.28
C LEU A 164 4.76 1.25 2.76
N SER A 165 5.31 2.17 3.56
CA SER A 165 6.58 2.85 3.25
C SER A 165 7.76 1.90 3.32
N ILE A 166 7.80 1.01 4.31
CA ILE A 166 8.83 -0.04 4.43
C ILE A 166 8.75 -0.99 3.24
N ALA A 167 7.54 -1.45 2.88
CA ALA A 167 7.31 -2.30 1.72
C ALA A 167 7.81 -1.63 0.43
N GLU A 168 7.63 -0.31 0.29
CA GLU A 168 8.16 0.44 -0.85
C GLU A 168 9.68 0.58 -0.84
N TYR A 169 10.34 0.79 0.31
CA TYR A 169 11.80 0.78 0.38
C TYR A 169 12.38 -0.57 -0.08
N ILE A 170 11.79 -1.67 0.40
CA ILE A 170 12.16 -3.02 -0.05
C ILE A 170 11.83 -3.22 -1.53
N GLY A 171 10.67 -2.71 -1.99
CA GLY A 171 10.24 -2.76 -3.38
C GLY A 171 11.18 -2.06 -4.35
N GLN A 172 11.75 -0.92 -3.96
CA GLN A 172 12.76 -0.20 -4.75
C GLN A 172 14.09 -0.96 -4.75
N ALA A 173 14.51 -1.48 -3.58
CA ALA A 173 15.72 -2.29 -3.47
C ALA A 173 15.63 -3.55 -4.35
N ARG A 174 14.47 -4.22 -4.34
CA ARG A 174 14.15 -5.35 -5.22
C ARG A 174 14.35 -4.99 -6.68
N ALA A 175 13.72 -3.90 -7.15
CA ALA A 175 13.76 -3.53 -8.56
C ALA A 175 15.19 -3.18 -9.02
N LEU A 176 15.90 -2.35 -8.26
CA LEU A 176 17.28 -1.97 -8.58
C LEU A 176 18.24 -3.17 -8.50
N GLY A 177 18.16 -3.96 -7.43
CA GLY A 177 19.03 -5.11 -7.23
C GLY A 177 18.77 -6.23 -8.24
N THR A 178 17.51 -6.47 -8.64
CA THR A 178 17.20 -7.39 -9.74
C THR A 178 17.77 -6.89 -11.06
N GLY A 179 17.73 -5.59 -11.32
CA GLY A 179 18.38 -4.99 -12.50
C GLY A 179 19.90 -5.18 -12.48
N VAL A 180 20.56 -4.93 -11.34
CA VAL A 180 22.00 -5.14 -11.14
C VAL A 180 22.38 -6.61 -11.35
N ALA A 181 21.65 -7.54 -10.74
CA ALA A 181 21.88 -8.97 -10.90
C ALA A 181 21.65 -9.46 -12.34
N ALA A 182 20.62 -8.94 -13.03
CA ALA A 182 20.34 -9.31 -14.42
C ALA A 182 21.40 -8.80 -15.38
N LYS A 183 21.87 -7.57 -15.16
CA LYS A 183 22.91 -6.94 -15.97
C LYS A 183 24.31 -7.53 -15.69
N GLY A 184 24.53 -8.06 -14.49
CA GLY A 184 25.83 -8.56 -14.05
C GLY A 184 26.84 -7.46 -13.72
N GLU A 185 26.37 -6.23 -13.47
CA GLU A 185 27.22 -5.07 -13.18
C GLU A 185 26.50 -4.12 -12.23
N CYS A 186 27.21 -3.59 -11.23
CA CYS A 186 26.70 -2.58 -10.31
C CYS A 186 27.45 -1.25 -10.49
N SER A 187 26.79 -0.26 -11.11
CA SER A 187 27.37 1.08 -11.27
C SER A 187 27.51 1.80 -9.93
N SER A 188 28.37 2.81 -9.86
CA SER A 188 28.56 3.63 -8.65
C SER A 188 27.26 4.30 -8.18
N VAL A 189 26.42 4.77 -9.11
CA VAL A 189 25.11 5.37 -8.81
C VAL A 189 24.15 4.34 -8.21
N LEU A 190 24.04 3.14 -8.82
CA LEU A 190 23.19 2.07 -8.31
C LEU A 190 23.67 1.58 -6.94
N ARG A 191 24.98 1.49 -6.73
CA ARG A 191 25.60 1.16 -5.44
C ARG A 191 25.21 2.16 -4.35
N ILE A 192 25.24 3.47 -4.64
CA ILE A 192 24.81 4.51 -3.69
C ILE A 192 23.31 4.38 -3.37
N GLN A 193 22.47 4.21 -4.39
CA GLN A 193 21.02 4.06 -4.23
C GLN A 193 20.65 2.81 -3.40
N LEU A 194 21.28 1.67 -3.69
CA LEU A 194 21.07 0.42 -2.96
C LEU A 194 21.53 0.53 -1.50
N ASN A 195 22.67 1.19 -1.24
CA ASN A 195 23.13 1.44 0.13
C ASN A 195 22.16 2.34 0.92
N HIS A 196 21.64 3.38 0.27
CA HIS A 196 20.63 4.25 0.89
C HIS A 196 19.35 3.47 1.26
N LEU A 197 18.83 2.66 0.34
CA LEU A 197 17.66 1.82 0.58
C LEU A 197 17.93 0.77 1.67
N ARG A 198 19.10 0.14 1.65
CA ARG A 198 19.55 -0.81 2.67
C ARG A 198 19.52 -0.17 4.06
N ASN A 199 20.05 1.05 4.19
CA ASN A 199 20.06 1.77 5.46
C ASN A 199 18.64 2.10 5.94
N LYS A 200 17.76 2.55 5.04
CA LYS A 200 16.33 2.78 5.35
C LYS A 200 15.61 1.52 5.82
N ILE A 201 15.84 0.39 5.15
CA ILE A 201 15.23 -0.90 5.53
C ILE A 201 15.75 -1.34 6.90
N ALA A 202 17.07 -1.25 7.13
CA ALA A 202 17.68 -1.61 8.40
C ALA A 202 17.16 -0.78 9.57
N SER A 203 16.93 0.53 9.37
CA SER A 203 16.40 1.41 10.41
C SER A 203 14.89 1.27 10.63
N SER A 204 14.19 0.54 9.77
CA SER A 204 12.73 0.40 9.83
C SER A 204 12.26 -0.87 10.56
N VAL A 205 13.18 -1.76 10.89
CA VAL A 205 12.90 -3.06 11.51
C VAL A 205 13.62 -3.12 12.84
N ASP A 206 12.86 -3.28 13.92
CA ASP A 206 13.37 -3.31 15.30
C ASP A 206 13.02 -4.64 16.00
N ALA A 207 13.16 -4.68 17.33
CA ALA A 207 12.90 -5.87 18.12
C ALA A 207 11.42 -6.28 18.22
N SER A 208 10.48 -5.41 17.84
CA SER A 208 9.04 -5.71 17.84
C SER A 208 8.61 -6.64 16.70
N TRP A 209 9.44 -6.76 15.66
CA TRP A 209 9.14 -7.60 14.50
C TRP A 209 9.35 -9.10 14.80
N PRO A 210 8.54 -10.01 14.22
CA PRO A 210 8.73 -11.45 14.37
C PRO A 210 10.13 -11.91 13.96
N ASP A 211 10.71 -12.83 14.71
CA ASP A 211 12.09 -13.32 14.50
C ASP A 211 12.35 -13.79 13.07
N LYS A 212 11.41 -14.53 12.48
CA LYS A 212 11.49 -15.00 11.09
C LYS A 212 11.59 -13.82 10.11
N SER A 213 10.74 -12.81 10.27
CA SER A 213 10.74 -11.63 9.40
C SER A 213 12.04 -10.84 9.55
N ARG A 214 12.53 -10.66 10.79
CA ARG A 214 13.83 -9.99 11.05
C ARG A 214 14.98 -10.74 10.39
N PHE A 215 15.00 -12.06 10.52
CA PHE A 215 16.04 -12.90 9.93
C PHE A 215 16.05 -12.80 8.39
N GLU A 216 14.90 -12.92 7.73
CA GLU A 216 14.84 -12.82 6.26
C GLU A 216 15.20 -11.40 5.76
N ILE A 217 14.80 -10.36 6.47
CA ILE A 217 15.21 -8.99 6.15
C ILE A 217 16.72 -8.80 6.34
N GLN A 218 17.32 -9.34 7.41
CA GLN A 218 18.77 -9.34 7.57
C GLN A 218 19.49 -10.10 6.46
N GLN A 219 18.94 -11.23 5.99
CA GLN A 219 19.46 -11.94 4.82
C GLN A 219 19.40 -11.08 3.56
N LEU A 220 18.33 -10.32 3.33
CA LEU A 220 18.24 -9.36 2.23
C LEU A 220 19.30 -8.28 2.33
N LEU A 221 19.47 -7.65 3.50
CA LEU A 221 20.46 -6.59 3.72
C LEU A 221 21.89 -7.10 3.46
N ARG A 222 22.22 -8.29 3.98
CA ARG A 222 23.49 -8.96 3.75
C ARG A 222 23.69 -9.31 2.28
N CYS A 223 22.65 -9.83 1.61
CA CYS A 223 22.71 -10.13 0.19
C CYS A 223 23.00 -8.89 -0.67
N ILE A 224 22.37 -7.75 -0.35
CA ILE A 224 22.65 -6.48 -1.02
C ILE A 224 24.14 -6.15 -0.88
N GLU A 225 24.68 -6.26 0.34
CA GLU A 225 26.06 -5.94 0.64
C GLU A 225 27.09 -6.86 -0.04
N THR A 226 26.91 -8.17 0.09
CA THR A 226 27.97 -9.13 -0.25
C THR A 226 27.84 -9.70 -1.66
N GLN A 227 26.67 -9.55 -2.31
CA GLN A 227 26.40 -10.19 -3.60
C GLN A 227 25.89 -9.24 -4.69
N LEU A 228 25.41 -8.03 -4.35
CA LEU A 228 24.92 -7.07 -5.36
C LEU A 228 25.81 -5.85 -5.53
N ILE A 229 26.22 -5.20 -4.43
CA ILE A 229 27.01 -3.96 -4.50
C ILE A 229 28.51 -4.19 -4.67
N VAL A 230 28.89 -5.36 -5.18
CA VAL A 230 30.25 -5.77 -5.56
C VAL A 230 30.49 -5.48 -7.05
N ASP A 231 31.72 -5.63 -7.53
CA ASP A 231 32.04 -5.34 -8.94
C ASP A 231 31.38 -6.32 -9.90
N HIS A 232 31.30 -7.60 -9.52
CA HIS A 232 30.62 -8.65 -10.27
C HIS A 232 29.54 -9.28 -9.38
N PRO A 233 28.27 -8.87 -9.52
CA PRO A 233 27.16 -9.45 -8.80
C PRO A 233 27.10 -10.97 -8.99
N SER A 234 26.98 -11.71 -7.88
CA SER A 234 27.06 -13.18 -7.88
C SER A 234 25.71 -13.88 -7.74
N ILE A 235 24.66 -13.13 -7.38
CA ILE A 235 23.30 -13.67 -7.23
C ILE A 235 22.52 -13.62 -8.54
N GLN A 236 21.73 -14.66 -8.81
CA GLN A 236 20.80 -14.67 -9.94
C GLN A 236 19.64 -13.70 -9.72
N ALA A 237 19.26 -12.98 -10.77
CA ALA A 237 18.21 -11.95 -10.72
C ALA A 237 16.88 -12.47 -10.15
N GLY A 238 16.49 -13.69 -10.54
CA GLY A 238 15.28 -14.35 -10.05
C GLY A 238 15.34 -14.71 -8.56
N ASP A 239 16.48 -15.13 -8.05
CA ASP A 239 16.64 -15.51 -6.65
C ASP A 239 16.65 -14.27 -5.74
N TYR A 240 17.34 -13.21 -6.16
CA TYR A 240 17.27 -11.93 -5.46
C TYR A 240 15.84 -11.37 -5.45
N PHE A 241 15.14 -11.43 -6.60
CA PHE A 241 13.76 -10.99 -6.70
C PHE A 241 12.84 -11.72 -5.72
N LYS A 242 12.98 -13.05 -5.62
CA LYS A 242 12.22 -13.89 -4.66
C LYS A 242 12.55 -13.54 -3.22
N LEU A 243 13.83 -13.36 -2.87
CA LEU A 243 14.25 -12.99 -1.51
C LEU A 243 13.61 -11.67 -1.08
N ALA A 244 13.71 -10.63 -1.90
CA ALA A 244 13.12 -9.35 -1.58
C ALA A 244 11.57 -9.40 -1.58
N THR A 245 10.96 -10.23 -2.43
CA THR A 245 9.50 -10.42 -2.44
C THR A 245 9.00 -11.04 -1.14
N ARG A 246 9.67 -12.07 -0.60
CA ARG A 246 9.34 -12.61 0.73
C ARG A 246 9.45 -11.57 1.83
N CYS A 247 10.47 -10.71 1.78
CA CYS A 247 10.60 -9.61 2.73
C CYS A 247 9.41 -8.63 2.67
N ILE A 248 8.93 -8.29 1.46
CA ILE A 248 7.73 -7.46 1.28
C ILE A 248 6.49 -8.19 1.84
N GLU A 249 6.34 -9.48 1.60
CA GLU A 249 5.23 -10.28 2.13
C GLU A 249 5.17 -10.23 3.66
N HIS A 250 6.31 -10.32 4.37
CA HIS A 250 6.32 -10.14 5.84
C HIS A 250 5.77 -8.78 6.29
N VAL A 251 6.12 -7.71 5.57
CA VAL A 251 5.63 -6.34 5.87
C VAL A 251 4.14 -6.23 5.60
N LEU A 252 3.68 -6.77 4.46
CA LEU A 252 2.28 -6.71 4.08
C LEU A 252 1.41 -7.59 4.99
N ASP A 253 1.88 -8.75 5.44
CA ASP A 253 1.16 -9.59 6.41
C ASP A 253 0.97 -8.89 7.77
N GLN A 254 1.91 -8.02 8.17
CA GLN A 254 1.72 -7.16 9.34
C GLN A 254 0.66 -6.09 9.09
N PHE A 255 0.70 -5.44 7.91
CA PHE A 255 -0.31 -4.47 7.51
C PHE A 255 -1.71 -5.10 7.52
N ASP A 256 -1.86 -6.30 6.96
CA ASP A 256 -3.14 -7.02 6.85
C ASP A 256 -3.73 -7.27 8.22
N ARG A 257 -2.90 -7.76 9.14
CA ARG A 257 -3.29 -7.98 10.53
C ARG A 257 -3.76 -6.70 11.21
N GLN A 258 -3.10 -5.56 10.97
CA GLN A 258 -3.54 -4.30 11.55
C GLN A 258 -4.87 -3.83 10.95
N ILE A 259 -5.02 -3.87 9.62
CA ILE A 259 -6.29 -3.51 8.97
C ILE A 259 -7.44 -4.41 9.44
N ASP A 260 -7.20 -5.71 9.63
CA ASP A 260 -8.22 -6.64 10.15
C ASP A 260 -8.56 -6.37 11.63
N ARG A 261 -7.58 -5.99 12.46
CA ARG A 261 -7.85 -5.52 13.84
C ARG A 261 -8.68 -4.24 13.84
N LEU A 262 -8.38 -3.28 12.97
CA LEU A 262 -9.17 -2.05 12.83
C LEU A 262 -10.63 -2.37 12.52
N GLN A 263 -10.87 -3.36 11.66
CA GLN A 263 -12.20 -3.83 11.33
C GLN A 263 -12.89 -4.52 12.51
N TYR A 264 -12.15 -5.27 13.32
CA TYR A 264 -12.68 -5.94 14.52
C TYR A 264 -13.11 -4.96 15.61
N TYR A 265 -12.29 -3.98 15.98
CA TYR A 265 -12.60 -3.04 17.09
C TYR A 265 -13.78 -2.10 16.83
N ARG A 266 -14.23 -1.97 15.58
CA ARG A 266 -15.34 -1.09 15.19
C ARG A 266 -16.69 -1.81 15.03
N ASN A 267 -16.67 -3.14 14.91
CA ASN A 267 -17.87 -3.99 14.87
C ASN A 267 -18.28 -4.41 16.27
#